data_AF-A0A0K1F2S9-F1
#
_entry.id   AF-A0A0K1F2S9-F1
#
_cell.length_a   1.000
_cell.length_b   1.000
_cell.length_c   1.000
_cell.angle_alpha   90.00
_cell.angle_beta   90.00
_cell.angle_gamma   90.00
#
_symmetry.space_group_name_H-M   'P 1'
#
loop_
_entity.id
_entity.type
_entity.pdbx_description
1 polymer ?
#
loop_
_entity_poly.entity_id
_entity_poly.type
_entity_poly.pdbx_seq_one_letter_code
_entity_poly.pdbx_strand_id
1 'polypeptide(L)'
;MPDAYDRSRERWEPWQPEGMEMPVPEDPYELWSIAWGGDEFRVVFDGTNVRVVVVFDIDVVLSVRWAEESDRHNSLHYWVRSLEALGDDVEMPAGDLLFEVHDSEFQEWIHRESAYGYEVGTVRHFCLMGYNDFVDVLAFAEPNVELQYVSAPKQEG
;
A
#
# COMPACT_ATOMS: atom_id res chain seq x y z
N MET A 1 -14.45 -24.64 -0.66
CA MET A 1 -13.43 -23.72 -0.11
C MET A 1 -14.21 -22.63 0.58
N PRO A 2 -13.96 -22.32 1.87
CA PRO A 2 -14.56 -21.13 2.45
C PRO A 2 -14.03 -19.94 1.66
N ASP A 3 -14.97 -19.10 1.23
CA ASP A 3 -14.89 -17.92 0.36
C ASP A 3 -13.48 -17.38 0.11
N ALA A 4 -13.00 -17.54 -1.13
CA ALA A 4 -11.74 -16.97 -1.53
C ALA A 4 -11.85 -15.43 -1.53
N TYR A 5 -10.80 -14.79 -1.02
CA TYR A 5 -10.63 -13.34 -0.93
C TYR A 5 -11.06 -12.65 -2.25
N ASP A 6 -12.17 -11.89 -2.24
CA ASP A 6 -12.80 -11.28 -3.41
C ASP A 6 -12.61 -9.76 -3.39
N ARG A 7 -11.54 -9.31 -4.06
CA ARG A 7 -11.20 -7.89 -4.21
C ARG A 7 -12.03 -7.15 -5.25
N SER A 8 -12.95 -7.80 -5.97
CA SER A 8 -13.66 -7.19 -7.11
C SER A 8 -14.53 -5.98 -6.76
N ARG A 9 -14.81 -5.78 -5.46
CA ARG A 9 -15.58 -4.65 -4.95
C ARG A 9 -14.70 -3.52 -4.40
N GLU A 10 -13.40 -3.77 -4.21
CA GLU A 10 -12.47 -2.78 -3.68
C GLU A 10 -12.31 -1.64 -4.68
N ARG A 11 -12.42 -0.39 -4.20
CA ARG A 11 -12.07 0.80 -4.98
C ARG A 11 -10.74 1.33 -4.49
N TRP A 12 -9.82 1.52 -5.41
CA TRP A 12 -8.46 1.97 -5.12
C TRP A 12 -8.35 3.41 -5.61
N GLU A 13 -8.14 4.33 -4.68
CA GLU A 13 -8.00 5.75 -4.97
C GLU A 13 -6.56 6.16 -4.66
N PRO A 14 -5.83 6.76 -5.63
CA PRO A 14 -4.51 7.31 -5.36
C PRO A 14 -4.58 8.26 -4.16
N TRP A 15 -3.69 8.04 -3.20
CA TRP A 15 -3.65 8.83 -1.96
C TRP A 15 -2.31 9.57 -1.87
N GLN A 16 -2.37 10.80 -1.41
CA GLN A 16 -1.20 11.63 -1.13
C GLN A 16 -1.42 12.32 0.22
N PRO A 17 -0.37 12.50 1.04
CA PRO A 17 -0.49 13.24 2.29
C PRO A 17 -0.92 14.68 2.04
N GLU A 18 -1.91 15.16 2.80
CA GLU A 18 -2.31 16.56 2.72
C GLU A 18 -1.14 17.49 3.13
N GLY A 19 -0.96 18.59 2.40
CA GLY A 19 0.03 19.61 2.74
C GLY A 19 1.48 19.29 2.35
N MET A 20 1.72 18.19 1.62
CA MET A 20 3.03 17.89 1.06
C MET A 20 3.41 18.91 -0.03
N GLU A 21 4.61 19.50 0.05
CA GLU A 21 5.06 20.52 -0.93
C GLU A 21 5.24 19.94 -2.34
N MET A 22 5.66 18.67 -2.43
CA MET A 22 5.82 17.93 -3.68
C MET A 22 5.18 16.56 -3.50
N PRO A 23 4.27 16.11 -4.39
CA PRO A 23 3.67 14.79 -4.28
C PRO A 23 4.72 13.69 -4.42
N VAL A 24 4.40 12.49 -3.92
CA VAL A 24 5.19 11.29 -4.22
C VAL A 24 5.22 11.12 -5.74
N PRO A 25 6.39 11.14 -6.38
CA PRO A 25 6.47 11.11 -7.83
C PRO A 25 6.11 9.71 -8.36
N GLU A 26 5.58 9.68 -9.58
CA GLU A 26 5.42 8.44 -10.33
C GLU A 26 6.81 7.83 -10.67
N ASP A 27 7.10 6.63 -10.18
CA ASP A 27 8.40 5.93 -10.36
C ASP A 27 8.18 4.41 -10.24
N PRO A 28 8.94 3.54 -10.94
CA PRO A 28 9.00 2.11 -10.63
C PRO A 28 9.65 1.86 -9.26
N TYR A 29 8.83 1.87 -8.20
CA TYR A 29 9.27 1.60 -6.84
C TYR A 29 9.51 0.12 -6.56
N GLU A 30 10.62 -0.23 -5.92
CA GLU A 30 10.86 -1.57 -5.36
C GLU A 30 10.77 -1.54 -3.84
N LEU A 31 10.14 -2.57 -3.24
CA LEU A 31 10.06 -2.67 -1.78
C LEU A 31 11.46 -2.98 -1.24
N TRP A 32 12.03 -2.03 -0.48
CA TRP A 32 13.34 -2.19 0.14
C TRP A 32 13.26 -2.86 1.52
N SER A 33 12.30 -2.45 2.35
CA SER A 33 12.16 -3.01 3.70
C SER A 33 10.79 -2.76 4.34
N ILE A 34 10.36 -3.72 5.15
CA ILE A 34 9.28 -3.59 6.12
C ILE A 34 9.88 -3.79 7.51
N ALA A 35 9.69 -2.85 8.42
CA ALA A 35 10.27 -2.93 9.75
C ALA A 35 9.35 -2.39 10.83
N TRP A 36 9.31 -3.11 11.95
CA TRP A 36 8.78 -2.63 13.22
C TRP A 36 9.96 -2.19 14.08
N GLY A 37 9.90 -0.98 14.65
CA GLY A 37 10.99 -0.50 15.49
C GLY A 37 10.62 0.74 16.30
N GLY A 38 10.96 0.73 17.59
CA GLY A 38 10.55 1.79 18.51
C GLY A 38 9.03 1.86 18.62
N ASP A 39 8.49 3.06 18.43
CA ASP A 39 7.05 3.36 18.45
C ASP A 39 6.47 3.48 17.03
N GLU A 40 7.10 2.86 16.02
CA GLU A 40 6.73 3.04 14.63
C GLU A 40 6.74 1.74 13.81
N PHE A 41 5.89 1.72 12.79
CA PHE A 41 5.91 0.78 11.68
C PHE A 41 6.35 1.51 10.39
N ARG A 42 7.38 0.99 9.73
CA ARG A 42 8.02 1.64 8.57
C ARG A 42 8.01 0.74 7.35
N VAL A 43 7.64 1.31 6.21
CA VAL A 43 7.75 0.68 4.89
C VAL A 43 8.58 1.59 4.00
N VAL A 44 9.60 1.02 3.36
CA VAL A 44 10.56 1.76 2.54
C VAL A 44 10.53 1.24 1.12
N PHE A 45 10.38 2.15 0.17
CA PHE A 45 10.46 1.89 -1.25
C PHE A 45 11.58 2.70 -1.89
N ASP A 46 12.32 2.07 -2.80
CA ASP A 46 13.33 2.72 -3.63
C ASP A 46 12.82 2.90 -5.05
N GLY A 47 12.71 4.15 -5.48
CA GLY A 47 12.52 4.53 -6.89
C GLY A 47 13.85 4.84 -7.56
N THR A 48 13.80 5.34 -8.79
CA THR A 48 14.98 5.64 -9.61
C THR A 48 15.86 6.71 -8.96
N ASN A 49 15.29 7.80 -8.42
CA ASN A 49 16.04 8.91 -7.81
C ASN A 49 15.51 9.35 -6.45
N VAL A 50 14.55 8.62 -5.88
CA VAL A 50 13.90 8.97 -4.63
C VAL A 50 13.65 7.71 -3.82
N ARG A 51 13.93 7.77 -2.52
CA ARG A 51 13.47 6.79 -1.55
C ARG A 51 12.24 7.36 -0.85
N VAL A 52 11.17 6.58 -0.83
CA VAL A 52 9.93 6.91 -0.14
C VAL A 52 9.86 6.10 1.15
N VAL A 53 9.72 6.79 2.27
CA VAL A 53 9.57 6.17 3.59
C VAL A 53 8.17 6.47 4.09
N VAL A 54 7.35 5.43 4.25
CA VAL A 54 6.00 5.52 4.79
C VAL A 54 6.05 5.06 6.24
N VAL A 55 5.64 5.94 7.16
CA VAL A 55 5.78 5.75 8.60
C VAL A 55 4.40 5.84 9.26
N PHE A 56 4.05 4.82 10.02
CA PHE A 56 2.87 4.82 10.88
C PHE A 56 3.32 4.79 12.35
N ASP A 57 2.66 5.55 13.22
CA ASP A 57 2.77 5.34 14.66
C ASP A 57 2.26 3.94 15.01
N ILE A 58 2.97 3.21 15.87
CA ILE A 58 2.65 1.80 16.15
C ILE A 58 1.24 1.62 16.74
N ASP A 59 0.81 2.57 17.56
CA ASP A 59 -0.49 2.55 18.24
C ASP A 59 -1.67 2.76 17.29
N VAL A 60 -1.43 3.24 16.07
CA VAL A 60 -2.48 3.43 15.06
C VAL A 60 -2.58 2.25 14.09
N VAL A 61 -1.59 1.36 14.04
CA VAL A 61 -1.59 0.22 13.13
C VAL A 61 -2.41 -0.93 13.71
N LEU A 62 -3.48 -1.29 13.02
CA LEU A 62 -4.36 -2.40 13.41
C LEU A 62 -3.85 -3.74 12.87
N SER A 63 -3.50 -3.78 11.58
CA SER A 63 -3.09 -5.02 10.93
C SER A 63 -2.27 -4.71 9.68
N VAL A 64 -1.29 -5.56 9.40
CA VAL A 64 -0.43 -5.47 8.21
C VAL A 64 -0.42 -6.82 7.52
N ARG A 65 -0.45 -6.82 6.19
CA ARG A 65 -0.07 -7.96 5.37
C ARG A 65 0.76 -7.49 4.19
N TRP A 66 1.63 -8.36 3.71
CA TRP A 66 2.41 -8.11 2.50
C TRP A 66 2.43 -9.38 1.67
N ALA A 67 2.64 -9.24 0.37
CA ALA A 67 2.87 -10.36 -0.52
C ALA A 67 4.00 -10.01 -1.49
N GLU A 68 4.89 -10.98 -1.69
CA GLU A 68 6.01 -10.88 -2.63
C GLU A 68 5.60 -11.38 -4.03
N GLU A 69 6.46 -11.16 -5.03
CA GLU A 69 6.28 -11.56 -6.43
C GLU A 69 5.82 -13.03 -6.61
N SER A 70 6.26 -13.96 -5.76
CA SER A 70 5.85 -15.38 -5.86
C SER A 70 4.39 -15.62 -5.49
N ASP A 71 3.83 -14.83 -4.58
CA ASP A 71 2.41 -14.85 -4.22
C ASP A 71 1.56 -14.06 -5.24
N ARG A 72 2.21 -13.12 -5.95
CA ARG A 72 1.62 -12.31 -7.02
C ARG A 72 0.94 -13.15 -8.09
N HIS A 73 1.41 -14.34 -8.48
CA HIS A 73 0.70 -15.14 -9.50
C HIS A 73 -0.68 -15.63 -9.05
N ASN A 74 -0.89 -15.84 -7.74
CA ASN A 74 -2.20 -16.17 -7.19
C ASN A 74 -3.04 -14.90 -6.95
N SER A 75 -2.40 -13.79 -6.58
CA SER A 75 -3.04 -12.49 -6.35
C SER A 75 -3.34 -11.71 -7.64
N LEU A 76 -2.60 -11.94 -8.74
CA LEU A 76 -2.75 -11.34 -10.07
C LEU A 76 -4.07 -11.74 -10.70
N HIS A 77 -4.53 -12.97 -10.45
CA HIS A 77 -5.85 -13.42 -10.92
C HIS A 77 -7.00 -12.64 -10.24
N TYR A 78 -6.77 -12.09 -9.03
CA TYR A 78 -7.71 -11.21 -8.34
C TYR A 78 -7.48 -9.74 -8.66
N TRP A 79 -6.25 -9.32 -8.91
CA TRP A 79 -5.87 -7.97 -9.33
C TRP A 79 -6.37 -7.67 -10.75
N VAL A 80 -6.20 -8.59 -11.70
CA VAL A 80 -6.81 -8.52 -13.04
C VAL A 80 -8.33 -8.43 -12.92
N ARG A 81 -8.98 -9.17 -12.02
CA ARG A 81 -10.44 -9.05 -11.79
C ARG A 81 -10.88 -7.74 -11.14
N SER A 82 -10.03 -7.14 -10.31
CA SER A 82 -10.31 -5.85 -9.66
C SER A 82 -10.09 -4.69 -10.63
N LEU A 83 -9.15 -4.83 -11.57
CA LEU A 83 -8.93 -3.88 -12.67
C LEU A 83 -9.91 -4.08 -13.83
N GLU A 84 -10.36 -5.31 -14.12
CA GLU A 84 -11.46 -5.59 -15.05
C GLU A 84 -12.76 -4.89 -14.59
N ALA A 85 -12.96 -4.71 -13.28
CA ALA A 85 -14.05 -3.91 -12.71
C ALA A 85 -13.89 -2.40 -12.94
N LEU A 86 -12.67 -1.93 -13.26
CA LEU A 86 -12.32 -0.56 -13.58
C LEU A 86 -12.30 -0.27 -15.11
N GLY A 87 -12.54 -1.30 -15.93
CA GLY A 87 -12.69 -1.22 -17.40
C GLY A 87 -11.52 -1.82 -18.18
N ASP A 88 -11.79 -2.28 -19.41
CA ASP A 88 -10.83 -3.01 -20.30
C ASP A 88 -9.54 -2.22 -20.65
N ASP A 89 -9.43 -0.95 -20.27
CA ASP A 89 -8.33 -0.03 -20.63
C ASP A 89 -7.52 0.47 -19.42
N VAL A 90 -7.58 -0.23 -18.27
CA VAL A 90 -6.76 0.14 -17.12
C VAL A 90 -5.34 -0.39 -17.36
N GLU A 91 -4.52 0.44 -18.02
CA GLU A 91 -3.07 0.40 -17.82
C GLU A 91 -2.82 0.32 -16.31
N MET A 92 -1.80 -0.44 -15.89
CA MET A 92 -1.32 -0.37 -14.50
C MET A 92 -1.41 1.09 -14.03
N PRO A 93 -1.85 1.42 -12.80
CA PRO A 93 -1.57 2.75 -12.27
C PRO A 93 -0.04 2.86 -12.17
N ALA A 94 0.57 3.24 -13.29
CA ALA A 94 1.96 2.96 -13.60
C ALA A 94 2.76 4.10 -13.00
N GLY A 95 3.05 4.00 -11.71
CA GLY A 95 3.94 4.92 -11.02
C GLY A 95 3.42 5.38 -9.65
N ASP A 96 2.12 5.30 -9.40
CA ASP A 96 1.57 5.65 -8.09
C ASP A 96 1.93 4.60 -7.03
N LEU A 97 2.54 5.05 -5.93
CA LEU A 97 2.98 4.19 -4.84
C LEU A 97 1.91 3.99 -3.76
N LEU A 98 1.04 4.98 -3.56
CA LEU A 98 0.19 5.09 -2.38
C LEU A 98 -1.29 5.11 -2.78
N PHE A 99 -2.05 4.18 -2.22
CA PHE A 99 -3.50 4.10 -2.44
C PHE A 99 -4.24 4.03 -1.12
N GLU A 100 -5.40 4.69 -1.06
CA GLU A 100 -6.44 4.36 -0.09
C GLU A 100 -7.43 3.39 -0.75
N VAL A 101 -7.76 2.32 -0.04
CA VAL A 101 -8.65 1.27 -0.51
C VAL A 101 -9.97 1.34 0.23
N HIS A 102 -11.04 1.56 -0.53
CA HIS A 102 -12.41 1.58 -0.04
C HIS A 102 -13.12 0.25 -0.32
N ASP A 103 -14.15 -0.04 0.49
CA ASP A 103 -14.87 -1.32 0.46
C ASP A 103 -13.91 -2.52 0.56
N SER A 104 -12.94 -2.38 1.47
CA SER A 104 -11.86 -3.32 1.71
C SER A 104 -12.35 -4.63 2.31
N GLU A 105 -12.18 -5.74 1.58
CA GLU A 105 -12.46 -7.06 2.14
C GLU A 105 -11.47 -7.39 3.27
N PHE A 106 -10.25 -6.86 3.25
CA PHE A 106 -9.30 -7.01 4.35
C PHE A 106 -9.84 -6.39 5.64
N GLN A 107 -10.43 -5.19 5.54
CA GLN A 107 -11.08 -4.53 6.66
C GLN A 107 -12.31 -5.31 7.15
N GLU A 108 -13.14 -5.83 6.25
CA GLU A 108 -14.30 -6.67 6.59
C GLU A 108 -13.87 -7.97 7.28
N TRP A 109 -12.81 -8.61 6.78
CA TRP A 109 -12.25 -9.83 7.34
C TRP A 109 -11.72 -9.59 8.76
N ILE A 110 -10.91 -8.54 8.98
CA ILE A 110 -10.43 -8.21 10.33
C ILE A 110 -11.61 -7.86 11.26
N HIS A 111 -12.63 -7.15 10.77
CA HIS A 111 -13.79 -6.81 11.60
C HIS A 111 -14.56 -8.07 12.04
N ARG A 112 -14.68 -9.07 11.16
CA ARG A 112 -15.34 -10.34 11.45
C ARG A 112 -14.53 -11.25 12.38
N GLU A 113 -13.22 -11.36 12.14
CA GLU A 113 -12.36 -12.32 12.84
C GLU A 113 -11.76 -11.78 14.14
N SER A 114 -11.63 -10.45 14.28
CA SER A 114 -11.10 -9.85 15.49
C SER A 114 -12.15 -9.79 16.60
N ALA A 115 -11.72 -10.03 17.84
CA ALA A 115 -12.54 -9.73 19.02
C ALA A 115 -12.61 -8.22 19.32
N TYR A 116 -11.89 -7.40 18.55
CA TYR A 116 -11.86 -5.95 18.67
C TYR A 116 -13.08 -5.37 17.97
N GLY A 117 -14.08 -4.97 18.75
CA GLY A 117 -15.28 -4.30 18.26
C GLY A 117 -15.03 -2.85 17.85
N TYR A 118 -14.14 -2.60 16.89
CA TYR A 118 -14.05 -1.29 16.25
C TYR A 118 -15.21 -1.11 15.27
N GLU A 119 -15.69 0.12 15.13
CA GLU A 119 -16.74 0.43 14.16
C GLU A 119 -16.17 0.39 12.74
N VAL A 120 -16.87 -0.30 11.82
CA VAL A 120 -16.53 -0.27 10.40
C VAL A 120 -16.58 1.18 9.92
N GLY A 121 -15.48 1.67 9.34
CA GLY A 121 -15.32 3.07 8.92
C GLY A 121 -14.39 3.92 9.80
N THR A 122 -13.98 3.47 10.98
CA THR A 122 -12.93 4.17 11.77
C THR A 122 -11.51 3.74 11.39
N VAL A 123 -11.40 2.67 10.62
CA VAL A 123 -10.14 2.12 10.12
C VAL A 123 -10.03 2.45 8.64
N ARG A 124 -8.86 2.90 8.23
CA ARG A 124 -8.50 3.16 6.84
C ARG A 124 -7.60 2.05 6.34
N HIS A 125 -7.69 1.75 5.05
CA HIS A 125 -6.85 0.76 4.41
C HIS A 125 -5.93 1.48 3.42
N PHE A 126 -4.64 1.47 3.71
CA PHE A 126 -3.61 1.93 2.79
C PHE A 126 -2.98 0.74 2.08
N CYS A 127 -2.89 0.80 0.76
CA CYS A 127 -2.10 -0.14 -0.03
C CYS A 127 -0.90 0.57 -0.62
N LEU A 128 0.30 0.11 -0.25
CA LEU A 128 1.57 0.60 -0.77
C LEU A 128 2.01 -0.33 -1.88
N MET A 129 2.07 0.17 -3.12
CA MET A 129 2.26 -0.61 -4.32
C MET A 129 3.64 -0.37 -4.93
N GLY A 130 4.53 -1.35 -4.78
CA GLY A 130 5.74 -1.44 -5.58
C GLY A 130 5.49 -2.12 -6.92
N TYR A 131 6.52 -2.16 -7.76
CA TYR A 131 6.52 -2.81 -9.06
C TYR A 131 6.21 -4.32 -8.95
N ASN A 132 6.68 -4.97 -7.88
CA ASN A 132 6.51 -6.41 -7.64
C ASN A 132 5.77 -6.78 -6.36
N ASP A 133 5.66 -5.86 -5.42
CA ASP A 133 5.23 -6.13 -4.06
C ASP A 133 4.11 -5.18 -3.66
N PHE A 134 3.23 -5.64 -2.77
CA PHE A 134 2.25 -4.76 -2.14
C PHE A 134 2.22 -4.97 -0.64
N VAL A 135 2.02 -3.87 0.08
CA VAL A 135 1.88 -3.84 1.54
C VAL A 135 0.53 -3.22 1.87
N ASP A 136 -0.38 -4.03 2.38
CA ASP A 136 -1.67 -3.57 2.89
C ASP A 136 -1.54 -3.27 4.38
N VAL A 137 -1.94 -2.06 4.77
CA VAL A 137 -1.92 -1.57 6.15
C VAL A 137 -3.31 -1.09 6.53
N LEU A 138 -3.89 -1.67 7.58
CA LEU A 138 -5.07 -1.12 8.24
C LEU A 138 -4.62 -0.23 9.39
N ALA A 139 -5.04 1.03 9.39
CA ALA A 139 -4.65 2.01 10.39
C ALA A 139 -5.79 2.94 10.80
N PHE A 140 -5.73 3.46 12.03
CA PHE A 140 -6.67 4.45 12.56
C PHE A 140 -6.29 5.90 12.21
N ALA A 141 -5.10 6.13 11.67
CA ALA A 141 -4.61 7.43 11.24
C ALA A 141 -3.77 7.31 9.96
N GLU A 142 -3.55 8.44 9.31
CA GLU A 142 -2.69 8.53 8.12
C GLU A 142 -1.23 8.27 8.47
N PRO A 143 -0.45 7.66 7.55
CA PRO A 143 0.99 7.64 7.69
C PRO A 143 1.59 9.01 7.43
N ASN A 144 2.75 9.26 8.04
CA ASN A 144 3.67 10.26 7.54
C ASN A 144 4.45 9.70 6.34
N VAL A 145 4.73 10.53 5.34
CA VAL A 145 5.50 10.13 4.16
C VAL A 145 6.69 11.06 3.98
N GLU A 146 7.88 10.47 3.92
CA GLU A 146 9.13 11.19 3.74
C GLU A 146 9.74 10.87 2.37
N LEU A 147 10.18 11.92 1.66
CA LEU A 147 10.86 11.80 0.37
C LEU A 147 12.35 12.09 0.55
N GLN A 148 13.19 11.11 0.21
CA GLN A 148 14.65 11.21 0.29
C GLN A 148 15.23 11.18 -1.13
N TYR A 149 15.46 12.36 -1.71
CA TYR A 149 16.02 12.47 -3.05
C TYR A 149 17.52 12.16 -3.06
N VAL A 150 17.91 11.25 -3.94
CA VAL A 150 19.32 10.93 -4.16
C VAL A 150 19.86 11.92 -5.19
N SER A 151 20.90 12.68 -4.82
CA SER A 151 21.63 13.47 -5.81
C SER A 151 22.31 12.49 -6.76
N ALA A 152 22.11 12.67 -8.08
CA ALA A 152 22.61 11.88 -9.22
C ALA A 152 23.77 10.90 -8.93
N PRO A 153 23.79 9.70 -9.56
CA PRO A 153 24.84 8.72 -9.31
C PRO A 153 26.21 9.38 -9.50
N LYS A 154 27.11 9.18 -8.52
CA LYS A 154 28.52 9.52 -8.70
C LYS A 154 28.95 8.91 -10.03
N GLN A 155 29.31 9.74 -10.99
CA GLN A 155 29.98 9.25 -12.19
C GLN A 155 31.19 8.46 -11.72
N GLU A 156 31.18 7.14 -11.96
CA GLU A 156 32.40 6.34 -11.87
C GLU A 156 33.35 6.88 -12.94
N GLY A 157 34.40 7.56 -12.48
CA GLY A 157 35.53 7.99 -13.30
C GLY A 157 36.65 6.96 -13.31
#